data_AF-A0A372QTD0-F1
#
_entry.id   AF-A0A372QTD0-F1
#
_cell.length_a   1.000
_cell.length_b   1.000
_cell.length_c   1.000
_cell.angle_alpha   90.00
_cell.angle_beta   90.00
_cell.angle_gamma   90.00
#
_symmetry.space_group_name_H-M   'P 1'
#
loop_
_entity.id
_entity.type
_entity.pdbx_description
1 polymer ?
#
loop_
_entity_poly.entity_id
_entity_poly.type
_entity_poly.pdbx_seq_one_letter_code
_entity_poly.pdbx_strand_id
1 'polypeptide(L)'
;MSYYYSLKEIEVEVDLHDRTKLLVIQTIKDCHFRKIPCVKFITGRGNHVNATGERGVLYEDFPSWMLDNEIRHLIEQCQKYDGYYLVYLDLNHAPSLFRRLIFGCSLALLSLLLLLIFIYILLVIIIFTCILYIDISLYLYS
;
A
#
# COMPACT_ATOMS: atom_id res chain seq x y z
N MET A 1 3.53 14.51 32.22
CA MET A 1 2.65 13.36 32.59
C MET A 1 1.38 13.27 31.72
N SER A 2 1.34 13.86 30.52
CA SER A 2 0.11 13.98 29.71
C SER A 2 0.13 13.23 28.36
N TYR A 3 1.29 12.76 27.89
CA TYR A 3 1.42 12.13 26.57
C TYR A 3 0.88 10.68 26.53
N TYR A 4 0.92 9.98 27.66
CA TYR A 4 0.56 8.56 27.73
C TYR A 4 -0.92 8.28 27.50
N TYR A 5 -1.80 9.25 27.82
CA TYR A 5 -3.25 9.12 27.59
C TYR A 5 -3.64 9.41 26.14
N SER A 6 -2.92 10.30 25.45
CA SER A 6 -3.22 10.67 24.06
C SER A 6 -2.81 9.60 23.04
N LEU A 7 -1.72 8.86 23.31
CA LEU A 7 -1.26 7.78 22.43
C LEU A 7 -2.26 6.62 22.36
N LYS A 8 -2.94 6.32 23.48
CA LYS A 8 -3.91 5.21 23.57
C LYS A 8 -5.10 5.34 22.61
N GLU A 9 -5.46 6.56 22.19
CA GLU A 9 -6.54 6.81 21.21
C GLU A 9 -6.08 6.68 19.75
N ILE A 10 -4.77 6.69 19.47
CA ILE A 10 -4.22 6.67 18.10
C ILE A 10 -3.36 5.40 17.85
N GLU A 11 -3.27 4.50 18.82
CA GLU A 11 -2.54 3.24 18.70
C GLU A 11 -3.36 2.19 17.91
N VAL A 12 -2.77 1.65 16.85
CA VAL A 12 -3.30 0.44 16.18
C VAL A 12 -2.69 -0.79 16.84
N GLU A 13 -3.54 -1.68 17.36
CA GLU A 13 -3.11 -2.95 17.95
C GLU A 13 -3.17 -4.09 16.93
N VAL A 14 -2.07 -4.84 16.80
CA VAL A 14 -1.93 -5.96 15.87
C VAL A 14 -1.41 -7.19 16.60
N ASP A 15 -2.25 -8.22 16.69
CA ASP A 15 -1.91 -9.52 17.27
C ASP A 15 -1.20 -10.43 16.26
N LEU A 16 0.06 -10.75 16.52
CA LEU A 16 0.94 -11.50 15.63
C LEU A 16 0.89 -13.03 15.79
N HIS A 17 -0.03 -13.59 16.58
CA HIS A 17 -0.02 -15.02 16.96
C HIS A 17 0.26 -16.01 15.80
N ASP A 18 -0.18 -15.73 14.57
CA ASP A 18 0.07 -16.51 13.34
C ASP A 18 0.58 -15.66 12.14
N ARG A 19 1.07 -14.44 12.40
CA ARG A 19 1.31 -13.45 11.33
C ARG A 19 2.78 -13.40 10.89
N THR A 20 2.96 -13.21 9.58
CA THR A 20 4.27 -13.18 8.91
C THR A 20 4.84 -11.76 8.84
N LYS A 21 6.18 -11.64 8.75
CA LYS A 21 6.93 -10.39 8.50
C LYS A 21 6.29 -9.46 7.44
N LEU A 22 5.76 -10.03 6.36
CA LEU A 22 5.10 -9.28 5.29
C LEU A 22 3.93 -8.43 5.78
N LEU A 23 3.12 -8.96 6.69
CA LEU A 23 1.96 -8.26 7.23
C LEU A 23 2.37 -7.13 8.18
N VAL A 24 3.46 -7.31 8.94
CA VAL A 24 4.07 -6.24 9.74
C VAL A 24 4.51 -5.08 8.83
N ILE A 25 5.22 -5.40 7.75
CA ILE A 25 5.65 -4.41 6.74
C ILE A 25 4.45 -3.66 6.15
N GLN A 26 3.40 -4.39 5.74
CA GLN A 26 2.18 -3.77 5.21
C GLN A 26 1.49 -2.88 6.23
N THR A 27 1.36 -3.35 7.48
CA THR A 27 0.75 -2.57 8.57
C THR A 27 1.49 -1.27 8.81
N ILE A 28 2.83 -1.32 8.86
CA ILE A 28 3.67 -0.12 9.07
C ILE A 28 3.47 0.88 7.93
N LYS A 29 3.47 0.42 6.68
CA LYS A 29 3.22 1.27 5.51
C LYS A 29 1.83 1.89 5.53
N ASP A 30 0.80 1.12 5.86
CA ASP A 30 -0.58 1.59 5.92
C ASP A 30 -0.79 2.59 7.07
N CYS A 31 -0.20 2.34 8.24
CA CYS A 31 -0.26 3.25 9.38
C CYS A 31 0.48 4.56 9.09
N HIS A 32 1.68 4.47 8.50
CA HIS A 32 2.45 5.63 8.07
C HIS A 32 1.65 6.48 7.06
N PHE A 33 1.05 5.84 6.07
CA PHE A 33 0.19 6.47 5.07
C PHE A 33 -1.02 7.19 5.70
N ARG A 34 -1.65 6.57 6.69
CA ARG A 34 -2.78 7.14 7.43
C ARG A 34 -2.39 8.16 8.49
N LYS A 35 -1.10 8.50 8.61
CA LYS A 35 -0.55 9.41 9.62
C LYS A 35 -0.84 8.95 11.05
N ILE A 36 -0.83 7.63 11.26
CA ILE A 36 -0.92 7.01 12.57
C ILE A 36 0.48 7.02 13.19
N PRO A 37 0.70 7.67 14.34
CA PRO A 37 2.04 7.88 14.90
C PRO A 37 2.62 6.63 15.56
N CYS A 38 1.76 5.71 16.02
CA CYS A 38 2.19 4.57 16.83
C CYS A 38 1.40 3.31 16.50
N VAL A 39 2.11 2.18 16.45
CA VAL A 39 1.53 0.85 16.25
C VAL A 39 2.02 -0.08 17.35
N LYS A 40 1.08 -0.79 17.98
CA LYS A 40 1.35 -1.78 19.02
C LYS A 40 1.27 -3.17 18.41
N PHE A 41 2.40 -3.85 18.35
CA PHE A 41 2.50 -5.22 17.87
C PHE A 41 2.56 -6.19 19.05
N ILE A 42 1.52 -7.00 19.23
CA ILE A 42 1.49 -8.06 20.24
C ILE A 42 2.21 -9.27 19.66
N THR A 43 3.40 -9.53 20.18
CA THR A 43 4.29 -10.63 19.77
C THR A 43 4.21 -11.83 20.71
N GLY A 44 3.48 -11.71 21.83
CA GLY A 44 3.44 -12.69 22.91
C GLY A 44 4.74 -12.65 23.74
N ARG A 45 4.74 -13.26 24.95
CA ARG A 45 5.88 -13.20 25.89
C ARG A 45 7.04 -14.14 25.53
N GLY A 46 7.09 -14.65 24.31
CA GLY A 46 8.07 -15.64 23.88
C GLY A 46 7.98 -17.00 24.59
N ASN A 47 7.11 -17.21 25.57
CA ASN A 47 7.05 -18.45 26.35
C ASN A 47 6.33 -19.62 25.65
N HIS A 48 5.65 -19.35 24.53
CA HIS A 48 4.96 -20.38 23.77
C HIS A 48 5.92 -21.07 22.80
N VAL A 49 5.90 -22.40 22.81
CA VAL A 49 6.65 -23.25 21.87
C VAL A 49 5.79 -23.38 20.60
N ASN A 50 6.37 -23.13 19.43
CA ASN A 50 5.68 -23.32 18.16
C ASN A 50 5.65 -24.82 17.77
N ALA A 51 4.97 -25.14 16.67
CA ALA A 51 4.85 -26.52 16.19
C ALA A 51 6.20 -27.16 15.78
N THR A 52 7.25 -26.36 15.55
CA THR A 52 8.61 -26.83 15.23
C THR A 52 9.49 -27.01 16.46
N GLY A 53 8.97 -26.76 17.67
CA GLY A 53 9.70 -26.92 18.93
C GLY A 53 10.52 -25.69 19.34
N GLU A 54 10.48 -24.61 18.56
CA GLU A 54 11.19 -23.36 18.84
C GLU A 54 10.35 -22.44 19.71
N ARG A 55 11.00 -21.75 20.63
CA ARG A 55 10.33 -20.91 21.63
C ARG A 55 10.46 -19.44 21.25
N GLY A 56 9.33 -18.72 21.19
CA GLY A 56 9.33 -17.27 21.07
C GLY A 56 9.90 -16.67 19.78
N VAL A 57 9.91 -17.43 18.69
CA VAL A 57 10.47 -17.02 17.38
C VAL A 57 9.99 -15.63 16.95
N LEU A 58 8.69 -15.35 17.04
CA LEU A 58 8.13 -14.04 16.68
C LEU A 58 8.62 -12.91 17.61
N TYR A 59 8.79 -13.19 18.91
CA TYR A 59 9.24 -12.20 19.89
C TYR A 59 10.70 -11.80 19.69
N GLU A 60 11.53 -12.76 19.25
CA GLU A 60 12.96 -12.60 18.99
C GLU A 60 13.25 -12.07 17.57
N ASP A 61 12.48 -12.48 16.56
CA ASP A 61 12.69 -12.06 15.18
C ASP A 61 12.14 -10.67 14.89
N PHE A 62 11.10 -10.22 15.60
CA PHE A 62 10.42 -8.96 15.34
C PHE A 62 11.36 -7.73 15.26
N PRO A 63 12.34 -7.55 16.17
CA PRO A 63 13.32 -6.47 16.06
C PRO A 63 14.10 -6.48 14.73
N SER A 64 14.44 -7.66 14.20
CA SER A 64 15.14 -7.76 12.91
C SER A 64 14.27 -7.28 11.74
N TRP A 65 12.94 -7.41 11.85
CA TRP A 65 12.02 -6.94 10.82
C TRP A 65 11.95 -5.42 10.78
N MET A 66 12.15 -4.73 11.91
CA MET A 66 12.20 -3.26 11.95
C MET A 66 13.42 -2.69 11.21
N LEU A 67 14.44 -3.52 10.95
CA LEU A 67 15.63 -3.14 10.19
C LEU A 67 15.46 -3.36 8.68
N ASP A 68 14.32 -3.87 8.23
CA ASP A 68 14.06 -4.12 6.82
C ASP A 68 14.10 -2.83 5.99
N ASN A 69 14.82 -2.86 4.87
CA ASN A 69 15.05 -1.70 4.02
C ASN A 69 13.74 -1.04 3.53
N GLU A 70 12.65 -1.81 3.43
CA GLU A 70 11.36 -1.30 2.99
C GLU A 70 10.65 -0.41 4.02
N ILE A 71 10.98 -0.53 5.31
CA ILE A 71 10.27 0.16 6.41
C ILE A 71 11.18 0.88 7.38
N ARG A 72 12.49 0.60 7.41
CA ARG A 72 13.44 1.22 8.36
C ARG A 72 13.39 2.76 8.33
N HIS A 73 13.17 3.33 7.15
CA HIS A 73 13.09 4.79 6.95
C HIS A 73 11.75 5.39 7.41
N LEU A 74 10.74 4.56 7.67
CA LEU A 74 9.42 4.97 8.17
C LEU A 74 9.32 4.89 9.70
N ILE A 75 10.31 4.27 10.35
CA ILE A 75 10.31 4.01 11.79
C ILE A 75 11.25 5.01 12.47
N GLU A 76 10.71 5.73 13.44
CA GLU A 76 11.49 6.63 14.30
C GLU A 76 12.11 5.85 15.46
N GLN A 77 11.28 5.04 16.13
CA GLN A 77 11.69 4.30 17.32
C GLN A 77 10.90 3.00 17.46
N CYS A 78 11.56 1.94 17.93
CA CYS A 78 10.91 0.70 18.35
C CYS A 78 11.24 0.44 19.82
N GLN A 79 10.22 0.28 20.66
CA GLN A 79 10.36 0.04 22.09
C GLN A 79 9.77 -1.32 22.47
N LYS A 80 10.58 -2.13 23.16
CA LYS A 80 10.21 -3.46 23.64
C LYS A 80 9.49 -3.40 24.99
N TYR A 81 8.44 -4.19 25.12
CA TYR A 81 7.69 -4.42 26.37
C TYR A 81 7.44 -5.93 26.57
N ASP A 82 6.97 -6.30 27.76
CA ASP A 82 6.63 -7.69 28.06
C ASP A 82 5.40 -8.15 27.25
N GLY A 83 5.67 -8.88 26.17
CA GLY A 83 4.66 -9.47 25.29
C GLY A 83 4.27 -8.63 24.07
N TYR A 84 4.86 -7.45 23.87
CA TYR A 84 4.56 -6.58 22.73
C TYR A 84 5.69 -5.59 22.43
N TYR A 85 5.63 -4.95 21.26
CA TYR A 85 6.48 -3.84 20.86
C TYR A 85 5.63 -2.62 20.48
N LEU A 86 6.07 -1.42 20.87
CA LEU A 86 5.55 -0.16 20.34
C LEU A 86 6.49 0.35 19.25
N VAL A 87 5.94 0.60 18.07
CA VAL A 87 6.66 1.13 16.92
C VAL A 87 6.14 2.53 16.63
N TYR A 88 7.00 3.52 16.81
CA TYR A 88 6.74 4.92 16.49
C TYR A 88 7.18 5.20 15.05
N LEU A 89 6.29 5.81 14.29
CA LEU A 89 6.48 6.08 12.87
C LEU A 89 6.93 7.52 12.65
N ASP A 90 7.96 7.70 11.83
CA ASP A 90 8.43 9.03 11.45
C ASP A 90 7.45 9.65 10.44
N LEU A 91 6.46 10.38 10.95
CA LEU A 91 5.44 11.04 10.12
C LEU A 91 5.96 12.24 9.33
N ASN A 92 7.13 12.77 9.70
CA ASN A 92 7.83 13.86 9.02
C ASN A 92 8.64 13.32 7.84
N HIS A 93 9.01 12.05 7.87
CA HIS A 93 9.49 11.34 6.69
C HIS A 93 8.39 11.34 5.65
N ALA A 94 8.55 12.13 4.58
CA ALA A 94 7.65 12.14 3.45
C ALA A 94 8.02 10.97 2.51
N PRO A 95 7.32 9.82 2.53
CA PRO A 95 7.63 8.74 1.62
C PRO A 95 6.95 9.10 0.31
N SER A 96 7.73 9.58 -0.65
CA SER A 96 7.42 9.54 -2.08
C SER A 96 5.98 9.96 -2.44
N LEU A 97 5.65 11.26 -2.33
CA LEU A 97 4.66 11.86 -3.23
C LEU A 97 4.88 11.34 -4.66
N PHE A 98 6.15 11.16 -5.03
CA PHE A 98 6.64 10.48 -6.22
C PHE A 98 5.99 9.13 -6.53
N ARG A 99 5.79 8.20 -5.58
CA ARG A 99 5.25 6.86 -5.91
C ARG A 99 3.75 6.95 -6.20
N ARG A 100 3.01 7.77 -5.46
CA ARG A 100 1.58 8.03 -5.68
C ARG A 100 1.34 8.86 -6.95
N LEU A 101 2.23 9.80 -7.26
CA LEU A 101 2.30 10.52 -8.54
C LEU A 101 2.62 9.56 -9.69
N ILE A 102 3.59 8.65 -9.57
CA ILE A 102 3.93 7.69 -10.62
C ILE A 102 2.74 6.78 -10.93
N PHE A 103 2.12 6.17 -9.90
CA PHE A 103 0.96 5.28 -10.13
C PHE A 103 -0.29 6.05 -10.61
N GLY A 104 -0.52 7.26 -10.11
CA GLY A 104 -1.61 8.11 -10.59
C GLY A 104 -1.40 8.58 -12.03
N CYS A 105 -0.20 9.06 -12.36
CA CYS A 105 0.17 9.48 -13.71
C CYS A 105 0.17 8.29 -14.69
N SER A 106 0.64 7.11 -14.31
CA SER A 106 0.64 5.95 -15.20
C SER A 106 -0.78 5.51 -15.57
N LEU A 107 -1.70 5.50 -14.60
CA LEU A 107 -3.10 5.16 -14.83
C LEU A 107 -3.82 6.23 -15.68
N ALA A 108 -3.56 7.51 -15.41
CA ALA A 108 -4.10 8.61 -16.20
C ALA A 108 -3.59 8.59 -17.66
N LEU A 109 -2.31 8.31 -17.87
CA LEU A 109 -1.72 8.15 -19.22
C LEU A 109 -2.31 6.95 -19.96
N LEU A 110 -2.51 5.81 -19.28
CA LEU A 110 -3.17 4.65 -19.85
C LEU A 110 -4.62 4.98 -20.26
N SER A 111 -5.36 5.67 -19.40
CA SER A 111 -6.73 6.11 -19.68
C SER A 111 -6.79 7.05 -20.88
N LEU A 112 -5.87 8.02 -20.97
CA LEU A 112 -5.77 8.93 -22.11
C LEU A 112 -5.45 8.18 -23.42
N LEU A 113 -4.54 7.21 -23.38
CA LEU A 113 -4.20 6.39 -24.55
C LEU A 113 -5.41 5.60 -25.05
N LEU A 114 -6.17 4.97 -24.15
CA LEU A 114 -7.39 4.25 -24.50
C LEU A 114 -8.45 5.16 -25.12
N LEU A 115 -8.62 6.38 -24.58
CA LEU A 115 -9.52 7.39 -25.15
C LEU A 115 -9.12 7.78 -26.58
N LEU A 116 -7.83 8.01 -26.83
CA LEU A 116 -7.33 8.36 -28.17
C LEU A 116 -7.55 7.22 -29.17
N ILE A 117 -7.32 5.96 -28.76
CA ILE A 117 -7.59 4.78 -29.59
C ILE A 117 -9.09 4.69 -29.92
N PHE A 118 -9.96 4.92 -28.94
CA PHE A 118 -11.40 4.90 -29.16
C PHE A 118 -11.86 5.98 -30.15
N ILE A 119 -11.38 7.22 -30.00
CA ILE A 119 -11.67 8.32 -30.93
C ILE A 119 -11.19 7.98 -32.35
N TYR A 120 -9.99 7.42 -32.48
CA TYR A 120 -9.45 7.00 -33.77
C TYR A 120 -10.34 5.94 -34.45
N ILE A 121 -10.78 4.92 -33.70
CA ILE A 121 -11.68 3.88 -34.23
C ILE A 121 -13.01 4.50 -34.70
N LEU A 122 -13.58 5.43 -33.92
CA LEU A 122 -14.81 6.14 -34.32
C LEU A 122 -14.64 6.92 -35.61
N LEU A 123 -13.51 7.63 -35.78
CA LEU A 123 -13.22 8.37 -37.01
C LEU A 123 -13.11 7.43 -38.22
N VAL A 124 -12.44 6.29 -38.08
CA VAL A 124 -12.33 5.28 -39.15
C VAL A 124 -13.72 4.76 -39.54
N ILE A 125 -14.58 4.46 -38.56
CA ILE A 125 -15.96 4.01 -38.82
C ILE A 125 -16.74 5.09 -39.57
N ILE A 126 -16.68 6.35 -39.12
CA ILE A 126 -17.39 7.46 -39.77
C ILE A 126 -16.93 7.60 -41.23
N ILE A 127 -15.62 7.65 -41.48
CA ILE A 127 -15.07 7.76 -42.83
C ILE A 127 -15.57 6.60 -43.70
N PHE A 128 -15.49 5.37 -43.20
CA PHE A 128 -15.96 4.19 -43.91
C PHE A 128 -17.46 4.26 -44.25
N THR A 129 -18.30 4.68 -43.30
CA THR A 129 -19.73 4.86 -43.53
C THR A 129 -20.03 5.98 -44.53
N CYS A 130 -19.25 7.06 -44.55
CA CYS A 130 -19.38 8.14 -45.53
C CYS A 130 -19.03 7.65 -46.94
N ILE A 131 -17.95 6.88 -47.09
CA ILE A 131 -17.56 6.28 -48.38
C ILE A 131 -18.67 5.36 -48.89
N LEU A 132 -19.16 4.44 -48.06
CA LEU A 132 -20.25 3.54 -48.43
C LEU A 132 -21.53 4.30 -48.81
N TYR A 133 -21.86 5.37 -48.09
CA TYR A 133 -23.03 6.20 -48.38
C TYR A 133 -22.90 6.89 -49.75
N ILE A 134 -21.72 7.41 -50.08
CA ILE A 134 -21.43 8.05 -51.38
C ILE A 134 -21.54 7.01 -52.51
N ASP A 135 -20.94 5.84 -52.34
CA ASP A 135 -20.99 4.76 -53.34
C ASP A 135 -22.43 4.28 -53.61
N ILE A 136 -23.22 4.07 -52.56
CA ILE A 136 -24.64 3.69 -52.68
C ILE A 136 -25.45 4.78 -53.37
N SER A 137 -25.21 6.05 -53.01
CA SER A 137 -25.91 7.18 -53.63
C SER A 137 -25.58 7.28 -55.12
N LEU A 138 -24.30 7.16 -55.51
CA LEU A 138 -23.89 7.13 -56.92
C LEU A 138 -24.56 5.99 -57.69
N TYR A 139 -24.68 4.81 -57.09
CA TYR A 139 -25.36 3.66 -57.72
C TYR A 139 -26.86 3.89 -57.94
N LEU A 140 -27.55 4.54 -57.00
CA LEU A 140 -28.99 4.80 -57.11
C LEU A 140 -29.35 5.91 -58.10
N TYR A 141 -28.43 6.86 -58.33
CA TYR A 141 -28.65 8.02 -59.20
C TYR A 141 -27.95 7.91 -60.57
N SER A 142 -27.25 6.81 -60.84
CA SER A 142 -26.69 6.46 -62.16
C SER A 142 -27.64 5.59 -62.97
#